data_AF-A0A2R7T1H4-F1
#
_entry.id   AF-A0A2R7T1H4-F1
#
_cell.length_a   1.000
_cell.length_b   1.000
_cell.length_c   1.000
_cell.angle_alpha   90.00
_cell.angle_beta   90.00
_cell.angle_gamma   90.00
#
_symmetry.space_group_name_H-M   'P 1'
#
loop_
_entity.id
_entity.type
_entity.pdbx_description
1 polymer ?
#
loop_
_entity_poly.entity_id
_entity_poly.type
_entity_poly.pdbx_seq_one_letter_code
_entity_poly.pdbx_strand_id
1 'polypeptide(L)' 'MKPTARQGRSTKVATIADVAALAGVSPMTVSRVVNGEANVRP' A
#
# COMPACT_ATOMS: atom_id res chain seq x y z
N MET A 1 -9.63 -22.70 -29.10
CA MET A 1 -8.66 -22.60 -27.99
C MET A 1 -8.75 -21.20 -27.43
N LYS A 2 -9.35 -21.04 -26.24
CA LYS A 2 -9.51 -19.72 -25.61
C LYS A 2 -8.16 -19.29 -25.07
N PRO A 3 -7.68 -18.05 -25.28
CA PRO A 3 -6.42 -17.62 -24.70
C PRO A 3 -6.55 -17.69 -23.18
N THR A 4 -5.85 -18.67 -22.57
CA THR A 4 -5.59 -18.71 -21.14
C THR A 4 -5.02 -17.36 -20.78
N ALA A 5 -5.76 -16.57 -20.00
CA ALA A 5 -5.26 -15.32 -19.46
C ALA A 5 -3.89 -15.62 -18.87
N ARG A 6 -2.84 -15.08 -19.50
CA ARG A 6 -1.50 -15.11 -18.92
C ARG A 6 -1.72 -14.65 -17.50
N GLN A 7 -1.33 -15.49 -16.55
CA GLN A 7 -1.20 -15.16 -15.15
C GLN A 7 -0.11 -14.08 -15.09
N GLY A 8 -0.45 -12.90 -15.59
CA GLY A 8 0.38 -11.74 -15.67
C GLY A 8 0.73 -11.48 -14.24
N ARG A 9 2.04 -11.55 -13.97
CA ARG A 9 2.67 -11.26 -12.70
C ARG A 9 1.81 -10.26 -11.93
N SER A 10 1.02 -10.75 -10.98
CA SER A 10 0.29 -9.87 -10.08
C SER A 10 1.42 -9.15 -9.33
N THR A 11 1.78 -7.97 -9.83
CA THR A 11 2.69 -7.08 -9.14
C THR A 11 1.95 -6.76 -7.87
N LYS A 12 2.28 -7.48 -6.78
CA LYS A 12 1.71 -7.21 -5.48
C LYS A 12 1.85 -5.72 -5.24
N VAL A 13 0.72 -5.03 -5.26
CA VAL A 13 0.68 -3.59 -5.00
C VAL A 13 0.96 -3.44 -3.52
N ALA A 14 1.93 -2.60 -3.17
CA ALA A 14 2.22 -2.30 -1.78
C ALA A 14 0.96 -1.71 -1.12
N THR A 15 0.57 -2.28 0.00
CA THR A 15 -0.58 -1.85 0.79
C THR A 15 -0.16 -0.84 1.84
N ILE A 16 -1.14 -0.14 2.43
CA ILE A 16 -0.91 0.71 3.60
C ILE A 16 -0.27 -0.08 4.75
N ALA A 17 -0.66 -1.35 4.94
CA ALA A 17 -0.08 -2.21 5.98
C ALA A 17 1.40 -2.50 5.73
N ASP A 18 1.78 -2.75 4.48
CA ASP A 18 3.19 -2.98 4.11
C ASP A 18 4.05 -1.76 4.41
N VAL A 19 3.56 -0.57 4.05
CA VAL A 19 4.24 0.71 4.32
C VAL A 19 4.32 0.97 5.82
N ALA A 20 3.24 0.75 6.56
CA ALA A 20 3.18 0.96 8.00
C ALA A 20 4.18 0.07 8.75
N ALA A 21 4.24 -1.22 8.39
CA ALA A 21 5.18 -2.17 8.97
C ALA A 21 6.64 -1.80 8.67
N LEU A 22 6.93 -1.39 7.43
CA LEU A 22 8.27 -0.96 7.02
C LEU A 22 8.73 0.31 7.75
N ALA A 23 7.81 1.27 7.95
CA ALA A 23 8.11 2.55 8.58
C ALA A 23 8.02 2.53 10.11
N GLY A 24 7.51 1.46 10.72
CA GLY A 24 7.35 1.37 12.18
C GLY A 24 6.24 2.26 12.75
N VAL A 25 5.24 2.60 11.94
CA VAL A 25 4.12 3.47 12.33
C VAL A 25 2.78 2.75 12.22
N SER A 26 1.71 3.36 12.73
CA SER A 26 0.36 2.80 12.56
C SER A 26 -0.17 2.99 11.13
N PRO A 27 -1.03 2.08 10.61
CA PRO A 27 -1.70 2.26 9.32
C PRO A 27 -2.47 3.59 9.20
N MET A 28 -3.02 4.06 10.31
CA MET A 28 -3.72 5.35 10.39
C MET A 28 -2.77 6.52 10.08
N THR A 29 -1.52 6.45 10.52
CA THR A 29 -0.50 7.47 10.21
C THR A 29 -0.22 7.52 8.71
N VAL A 30 -0.04 6.38 8.07
CA VAL A 30 0.15 6.30 6.60
C VAL A 30 -1.10 6.82 5.86
N SER A 31 -2.31 6.46 6.33
CA SER A 31 -3.55 6.95 5.73
C SER A 31 -3.67 8.47 5.78
N ARG A 32 -3.31 9.09 6.91
CA ARG A 32 -3.29 10.56 7.04
C ARG A 32 -2.32 11.22 6.05
N VAL A 33 -1.13 10.64 5.85
CA VAL A 33 -0.14 11.12 4.86
C VAL A 33 -0.71 11.06 3.45
N VAL A 34 -1.28 9.92 3.06
CA VAL A 34 -1.88 9.74 1.72
C VAL A 34 -3.02 10.74 1.48
N ASN A 35 -3.80 11.03 2.52
CA ASN A 35 -4.88 12.02 2.48
C ASN A 35 -4.41 13.48 2.64
N GLY A 36 -3.10 13.72 2.79
CA GLY A 36 -2.53 15.06 2.89
C GLY A 36 -2.83 15.80 4.20
N GLU A 37 -3.10 15.09 5.29
CA GLU A 37 -3.33 15.74 6.58
C GLU A 37 -2.05 16.40 7.10
N ALA A 38 -2.17 17.66 7.55
CA ALA A 38 -1.01 18.49 7.92
C ALA A 38 -0.33 18.09 9.24
N ASN A 39 -1.00 17.34 10.12
CA ASN A 39 -0.54 17.04 11.48
C ASN A 39 -0.15 15.56 11.65
N VAL A 40 0.68 15.03 10.76
CA VAL A 40 1.27 13.69 10.92
C VAL A 40 2.62 13.82 11.63
N ARG A 41 2.80 13.10 12.75
CA ARG A 41 4.08 12.96 13.45
C ARG A 41 4.65 11.57 13.20
N PRO A 42 5.97 11.43 12.98
CA PRO A 42 6.64 10.16 12.80
C PRO A 42 6.56 9.28 14.05
#